data_AF-Q7NPC4-F1
#
_entry.id   AF-Q7NPC4-F1
#
_cell.length_a   1.000
_cell.length_b   1.000
_cell.length_c   1.000
_cell.angle_alpha   90.00
_cell.angle_beta   90.00
_cell.angle_gamma   90.00
#
_symmetry.space_group_name_H-M   'P 1'
#
loop_
_entity.id
_entity.type
_entity.pdbx_description
1 polymer ?
#
loop_
_entity_poly.entity_id
_entity_poly.type
_entity_poly.pdbx_seq_one_letter_code
_entity_poly.pdbx_strand_id
1 'polypeptide(L)'
;MSGSPSRRCPMLWLLLGLPLLAQTPAPPPVEPPVPAPSIEPAPVLTPPPPDAATLKIGGYTILTLRGPDSTARVEQALQRFANIVGEAPQPQLFVAVRGNDGGAIILVNDRGLVELSPRDTAPNGTSRVLPIARVWAGRLKSVLTNPTVLKGLFVFSGLPERIAYNSAEYVRGPAPVRDVGRFTTDGSRTTPDPEGKTWVLFWDSQLPLPQPTLYMLNRYREYVPYTRQ
;
A
#
# COMPACT_ATOMS: atom_id res chain seq x y z
N MET A 1 -17.99 37.26 -63.09
CA MET A 1 -17.84 38.26 -62.00
C MET A 1 -16.65 37.78 -61.16
N SER A 2 -15.43 38.30 -61.37
CA SER A 2 -14.94 39.61 -60.90
C SER A 2 -15.06 39.71 -59.36
N GLY A 3 -14.01 39.88 -58.56
CA GLY A 3 -12.61 40.09 -58.87
C GLY A 3 -11.73 40.00 -57.61
N SER A 4 -10.44 39.77 -57.86
CA SER A 4 -9.30 40.22 -57.03
C SER A 4 -9.22 41.77 -57.04
N PRO A 5 -8.19 42.48 -56.52
CA PRO A 5 -7.04 42.14 -55.64
C PRO A 5 -6.68 43.26 -54.61
N SER A 6 -5.62 43.07 -53.81
CA SER A 6 -4.50 44.03 -53.55
C SER A 6 -3.81 43.69 -52.23
N ARG A 7 -2.57 43.16 -52.22
CA ARG A 7 -1.26 43.83 -52.43
C ARG A 7 -0.97 44.97 -51.44
N ARG A 8 0.10 44.79 -50.64
CA ARG A 8 1.35 45.58 -50.71
C ARG A 8 2.42 45.07 -49.72
N CYS A 9 3.58 44.68 -50.27
CA CYS A 9 4.91 44.78 -49.65
C CYS A 9 5.30 46.28 -49.50
N PRO A 10 6.54 46.68 -49.13
CA PRO A 10 7.70 46.00 -48.50
C PRO A 10 8.29 46.81 -47.32
N MET A 11 9.31 46.30 -46.61
CA MET A 11 10.45 47.18 -46.29
C MET A 11 11.73 46.37 -46.04
N LEU A 12 12.64 46.59 -46.98
CA LEU A 12 14.05 46.20 -47.03
C LEU A 12 14.83 47.30 -46.30
N TRP A 13 15.74 46.96 -45.38
CA TRP A 13 16.83 47.86 -45.00
C TRP A 13 18.17 47.11 -44.93
N LEU A 14 19.08 47.60 -45.75
CA LEU A 14 20.52 47.34 -45.81
C LEU A 14 21.24 47.57 -44.48
N LEU A 15 22.38 46.90 -44.29
CA LEU A 15 23.63 47.42 -43.69
C LEU A 15 24.77 46.43 -44.06
N LEU A 16 25.65 46.77 -45.02
CA LEU A 16 27.02 47.29 -44.78
C LEU A 16 27.81 46.39 -43.81
N GLY A 17 28.80 45.59 -44.23
CA GLY A 17 30.01 46.02 -44.94
C GLY A 17 31.05 46.49 -43.92
N LEU A 18 31.84 45.57 -43.35
CA LEU A 18 32.98 45.89 -42.48
C LEU A 18 34.20 45.02 -42.84
N PRO A 19 35.41 45.59 -42.82
CA PRO A 19 36.61 45.04 -43.44
C PRO A 19 37.29 43.99 -42.57
N LEU A 20 37.94 43.05 -43.25
CA LEU A 20 38.93 42.12 -42.71
C LEU A 20 40.17 42.92 -42.26
N LEU A 21 40.43 42.99 -40.96
CA LEU A 21 41.74 43.38 -40.43
C LEU A 21 42.43 42.13 -39.89
N ALA A 22 43.50 41.75 -40.56
CA ALA A 22 44.45 40.76 -40.08
C ALA A 22 45.08 41.24 -38.76
N GLN A 23 44.96 40.44 -37.71
CA GLN A 23 45.76 40.60 -36.49
C GLN A 23 46.77 39.46 -36.42
N THR A 24 48.04 39.84 -36.43
CA THR A 24 49.20 39.01 -36.13
C THR A 24 49.09 38.47 -34.70
N PRO A 25 49.40 37.19 -34.43
CA PRO A 25 49.32 36.63 -33.08
C PRO A 25 50.43 37.20 -32.18
N ALA A 26 50.07 37.69 -31.00
CA ALA A 26 51.00 37.99 -29.92
C ALA A 26 51.51 36.68 -29.28
N PRO A 27 52.76 36.63 -28.78
CA PRO A 27 53.26 35.45 -28.07
C PRO A 27 52.47 35.20 -26.78
N PRO A 28 52.26 33.93 -26.36
CA PRO A 28 51.50 33.62 -25.16
C PRO A 28 52.23 34.14 -23.90
N PRO A 29 51.49 34.67 -22.91
CA PRO A 29 52.06 35.05 -21.61
C PRO A 29 52.51 33.79 -20.84
N VAL A 30 53.63 33.92 -20.14
CA VAL A 30 54.13 32.91 -19.20
C VAL A 30 53.13 32.75 -18.05
N GLU A 31 52.53 31.56 -17.93
CA GLU A 31 51.63 31.24 -16.83
C GLU A 31 52.41 31.17 -15.49
N PRO A 32 51.89 31.78 -14.41
CA PRO A 32 52.41 31.54 -13.06
C PRO A 32 52.14 30.07 -12.64
N PRO A 33 52.98 29.50 -11.76
CA PRO A 33 52.85 28.10 -11.35
C PRO A 33 51.46 27.82 -10.77
N VAL A 34 50.82 26.78 -11.31
CA VAL A 34 49.52 26.27 -10.86
C VAL A 34 49.62 25.90 -9.37
N PRO A 35 48.80 26.50 -8.48
CA PRO A 35 48.74 26.05 -7.09
C PRO A 35 48.30 24.59 -7.05
N ALA A 36 48.96 23.80 -6.20
CA ALA A 36 48.66 22.38 -6.03
C ALA A 36 47.15 22.15 -5.88
N PRO A 37 46.57 21.11 -6.51
CA PRO A 37 45.15 20.83 -6.41
C PRO A 37 44.81 20.68 -4.92
N SER A 38 43.92 21.54 -4.43
CA SER A 38 43.27 21.34 -3.15
C SER A 38 42.56 20.00 -3.26
N ILE A 39 43.03 19.01 -2.50
CA ILE A 39 42.35 17.74 -2.34
C ILE A 39 41.06 18.08 -1.60
N GLU A 40 39.99 18.30 -2.37
CA GLU A 40 38.65 18.36 -1.84
C GLU A 40 38.45 17.04 -1.07
N PRO A 41 38.12 17.07 0.24
CA PRO A 41 37.89 15.84 0.97
C PRO A 41 36.80 15.06 0.24
N ALA A 42 37.07 13.79 -0.05
CA ALA A 42 36.13 12.90 -0.70
C ALA A 42 34.74 13.06 -0.05
N PRO A 43 33.64 13.07 -0.84
CA PRO A 43 32.30 13.18 -0.28
C PRO A 43 32.17 12.15 0.83
N VAL A 44 31.89 12.63 2.04
CA VAL A 44 31.60 11.78 3.18
C VAL A 44 30.48 10.85 2.73
N LEU A 45 30.78 9.56 2.57
CA LEU A 45 29.77 8.52 2.47
C LEU A 45 29.03 8.54 3.81
N THR A 46 27.93 9.29 3.88
CA THR A 46 27.03 9.21 5.02
C THR A 46 26.58 7.74 5.14
N PRO A 47 26.80 7.09 6.31
CA PRO A 47 26.25 5.76 6.55
C PRO A 47 24.71 5.79 6.43
N PRO A 48 24.03 4.67 6.10
CA PRO A 48 22.57 4.63 6.11
C PRO A 48 22.06 4.75 7.57
N PRO A 49 20.75 5.00 7.86
CA PRO A 49 19.64 5.54 7.06
C PRO A 49 18.88 6.63 7.88
N PRO A 50 17.60 6.93 7.59
CA PRO A 50 16.65 6.91 8.71
C PRO A 50 15.81 5.66 8.57
N ASP A 51 15.75 4.84 9.63
CA ASP A 51 14.82 3.72 9.76
C ASP A 51 13.45 4.18 9.28
N ALA A 52 13.06 3.70 8.11
CA ALA A 52 11.84 4.09 7.43
C ALA A 52 11.01 2.84 7.26
N ALA A 53 9.93 2.76 8.02
CA ALA A 53 8.98 1.67 7.93
C ALA A 53 7.76 2.11 7.12
N THR A 54 7.27 1.22 6.27
CA THR A 54 6.13 1.49 5.40
C THR A 54 4.97 0.57 5.76
N LEU A 55 3.82 1.16 6.06
CA LEU A 55 2.58 0.42 6.23
C LEU A 55 2.01 0.09 4.84
N LYS A 56 1.94 -1.20 4.52
CA LYS A 56 1.35 -1.71 3.28
C LYS A 56 0.09 -2.52 3.57
N ILE A 57 -1.00 -2.27 2.83
CA ILE A 57 -2.24 -3.03 2.91
C ILE A 57 -2.60 -3.51 1.50
N GLY A 58 -2.85 -4.81 1.33
CA GLY A 58 -3.16 -5.39 0.01
C GLY A 58 -2.08 -5.15 -1.05
N GLY A 59 -0.81 -5.01 -0.64
CA GLY A 59 0.32 -4.68 -1.52
C GLY A 59 0.52 -3.19 -1.80
N TYR A 60 -0.40 -2.32 -1.37
CA TYR A 60 -0.33 -0.88 -1.59
C TYR A 60 0.29 -0.15 -0.41
N THR A 61 1.21 0.78 -0.68
CA THR A 61 1.78 1.68 0.34
C THR A 61 0.75 2.70 0.81
N ILE A 62 0.46 2.70 2.10
CA ILE A 62 -0.47 3.64 2.73
C ILE A 62 0.28 4.87 3.24
N LEU A 63 1.29 4.63 4.08
CA LEU A 63 2.12 5.66 4.70
C LEU A 63 3.53 5.13 4.95
N THR A 64 4.46 6.06 5.13
CA THR A 64 5.85 5.79 5.50
C THR A 64 6.18 6.63 6.71
N LEU A 65 6.55 5.97 7.80
CA LEU A 65 7.06 6.61 9.00
C LEU A 65 8.60 6.63 8.93
N ARG A 66 9.22 7.65 9.52
CA ARG A 66 10.67 7.74 9.62
C ARG A 66 11.07 7.96 11.08
N GLY A 67 12.18 7.37 11.48
CA GLY A 67 12.71 7.48 12.84
C GLY A 67 12.91 6.11 13.51
N PRO A 68 13.56 6.10 14.68
CA PRO A 68 14.02 4.88 15.34
C PRO A 68 12.89 3.95 15.78
N ASP A 69 11.67 4.47 15.99
CA ASP A 69 10.48 3.70 16.38
C ASP A 69 9.55 3.36 15.21
N SER A 70 9.94 3.68 13.97
CA SER A 70 9.06 3.55 12.80
C SER A 70 8.62 2.11 12.55
N THR A 71 9.53 1.14 12.63
CA THR A 71 9.26 -0.30 12.43
C THR A 71 8.25 -0.82 13.44
N ALA A 72 8.50 -0.61 14.72
CA ALA A 72 7.60 -1.05 15.79
C ALA A 72 6.21 -0.42 15.66
N ARG A 73 6.11 0.86 15.28
CA ARG A 73 4.83 1.54 15.04
C ARG A 73 4.08 0.98 13.83
N VAL A 74 4.78 0.64 12.76
CA VAL A 74 4.15 -0.01 11.58
C VAL A 74 3.67 -1.42 11.92
N GLU A 75 4.45 -2.21 12.64
CA GLU A 75 4.05 -3.54 13.12
C GLU A 75 2.83 -3.47 14.04
N GLN A 76 2.82 -2.53 14.99
CA GLN A 76 1.65 -2.27 15.84
C GLN A 76 0.42 -1.86 15.01
N ALA A 77 0.59 -1.00 14.00
CA ALA A 77 -0.50 -0.62 13.12
C ALA A 77 -1.01 -1.83 12.30
N LEU A 78 -0.13 -2.70 11.80
CA LEU A 78 -0.51 -3.93 11.11
C LEU A 78 -1.28 -4.88 12.03
N GLN A 79 -0.81 -5.08 13.27
CA GLN A 79 -1.49 -5.92 14.25
C GLN A 79 -2.88 -5.36 14.60
N ARG A 80 -2.98 -4.05 14.85
CA ARG A 80 -4.27 -3.38 15.10
C ARG A 80 -5.19 -3.53 13.89
N PHE A 81 -4.68 -3.38 12.68
CA PHE A 81 -5.46 -3.57 11.46
C PHE A 81 -5.97 -5.00 11.34
N ALA A 82 -5.13 -6.01 11.58
CA ALA A 82 -5.52 -7.42 11.56
C ALA A 82 -6.63 -7.71 12.58
N ASN A 83 -6.53 -7.17 13.79
CA ASN A 83 -7.56 -7.30 14.82
C ASN A 83 -8.88 -6.64 14.39
N ILE A 84 -8.82 -5.43 13.82
CA ILE A 84 -10.00 -4.72 13.29
C ILE A 84 -10.69 -5.53 12.19
N VAL A 85 -9.93 -6.13 11.27
CA VAL A 85 -10.47 -6.98 10.20
C VAL A 85 -11.06 -8.29 10.74
N GLY A 86 -10.41 -8.90 11.73
CA GLY A 86 -10.89 -10.12 12.38
C GLY A 86 -12.22 -9.91 13.11
N GLU A 87 -12.36 -8.80 13.82
CA GLU A 87 -13.54 -8.46 14.62
C GLU A 87 -14.67 -7.78 13.82
N ALA A 88 -14.39 -7.25 12.63
CA ALA A 88 -15.42 -6.56 11.84
C ALA A 88 -16.60 -7.51 11.52
N PRO A 89 -17.86 -7.12 11.73
CA PRO A 89 -19.01 -8.04 11.55
C PRO A 89 -19.30 -8.34 10.08
N GLN A 90 -18.90 -7.46 9.17
CA GLN A 90 -19.13 -7.55 7.74
C GLN A 90 -17.84 -7.17 6.99
N PRO A 91 -17.69 -7.57 5.72
CA PRO A 91 -16.55 -7.18 4.87
C PRO A 91 -16.64 -5.70 4.43
N GLN A 92 -16.77 -4.79 5.40
CA GLN A 92 -16.84 -3.35 5.22
C GLN A 92 -15.92 -2.68 6.24
N LEU A 93 -15.08 -1.77 5.76
CA LEU A 93 -14.12 -1.03 6.58
C LEU A 93 -14.28 0.47 6.30
N PHE A 94 -14.53 1.24 7.36
CA PHE A 94 -14.68 2.68 7.30
C PHE A 94 -13.41 3.36 7.78
N VAL A 95 -12.89 4.30 7.00
CA VAL A 95 -11.67 5.04 7.35
C VAL A 95 -12.02 6.47 7.73
N ALA A 96 -11.51 6.94 8.86
CA ALA A 96 -11.69 8.30 9.32
C ALA A 96 -10.37 8.88 9.88
N VAL A 97 -10.35 10.20 10.10
CA VAL A 97 -9.26 10.90 10.76
C VAL A 97 -9.83 11.69 11.92
N ARG A 98 -9.23 11.55 13.10
CA ARG A 98 -9.54 12.35 14.29
C ARG A 98 -8.34 13.23 14.62
N GLY A 99 -8.53 14.54 14.69
CA GLY A 99 -7.49 15.44 15.19
C GLY A 99 -7.40 15.37 16.72
N ASN A 100 -6.19 15.57 17.25
CA ASN A 100 -5.92 15.81 18.67
C ASN A 100 -4.92 16.97 18.82
N ASP A 101 -4.63 17.38 20.06
CA ASP A 101 -3.75 18.52 20.34
C ASP A 101 -2.35 18.32 19.73
N GLY A 102 -2.11 19.00 18.60
CA GLY A 102 -0.87 18.92 17.85
C GLY A 102 -0.68 17.66 16.99
N GLY A 103 -1.67 16.77 16.89
CA GLY A 103 -1.55 15.49 16.19
C GLY A 103 -2.78 15.08 15.36
N ALA A 104 -2.79 13.81 14.92
CA ALA A 104 -3.97 13.17 14.36
C ALA A 104 -3.93 11.65 14.50
N ILE A 105 -5.09 11.01 14.56
CA ILE A 105 -5.23 9.54 14.58
C ILE A 105 -5.98 9.11 13.31
N ILE A 106 -5.42 8.15 12.58
CA ILE A 106 -6.14 7.44 11.52
C ILE A 106 -6.95 6.33 12.17
N LEU A 107 -8.23 6.27 11.85
CA LEU A 107 -9.19 5.31 12.40
C LEU A 107 -9.65 4.34 11.32
N VAL A 108 -9.85 3.07 11.68
CA VAL A 108 -10.57 2.08 10.88
C VAL A 108 -11.68 1.48 11.74
N ASN A 109 -12.93 1.54 11.28
CA ASN A 109 -14.11 1.16 12.06
C ASN A 109 -14.09 1.76 13.47
N ASP A 110 -13.86 3.09 13.54
CA ASP A 110 -13.76 3.88 14.78
C ASP A 110 -12.65 3.49 15.77
N ARG A 111 -11.76 2.57 15.39
CA ARG A 111 -10.61 2.14 16.19
C ARG A 111 -9.31 2.76 15.68
N GLY A 112 -8.45 3.20 16.60
CA GLY A 112 -7.16 3.82 16.30
C GLY A 112 -6.21 2.86 15.59
N LEU A 113 -5.91 3.12 14.33
CA LEU A 113 -4.92 2.38 13.55
C LEU A 113 -3.51 2.88 13.89
N VAL A 114 -3.27 4.18 13.66
CA VAL A 114 -1.99 4.83 13.89
C VAL A 114 -2.20 6.27 14.36
N GLU A 115 -1.43 6.66 15.35
CA GLU A 115 -1.35 8.04 15.83
C GLU A 115 -0.17 8.75 15.19
N LEU A 116 -0.38 10.01 14.81
CA LEU A 116 0.53 10.86 14.08
C LEU A 116 0.81 12.12 14.87
N SER A 117 2.06 12.54 14.78
CA SER A 117 2.63 13.66 15.51
C SER A 117 3.46 14.53 14.55
N PRO A 118 3.88 15.75 14.93
CA PRO A 118 4.63 16.63 14.03
C PRO A 118 5.95 16.03 13.51
N ARG A 119 6.58 15.13 14.30
CA ARG A 119 7.77 14.37 13.86
C ARG A 119 7.49 13.50 12.63
N ASP A 120 6.27 12.98 12.49
CA ASP A 120 5.88 12.09 11.39
C ASP A 120 5.69 12.87 10.07
N THR A 121 5.41 14.17 10.17
CA THR A 121 5.17 15.03 9.00
C THR A 121 6.38 15.87 8.61
N ALA A 122 7.35 16.05 9.51
CA ALA A 122 8.59 16.79 9.24
C ALA A 122 9.30 16.34 7.94
N PRO A 123 9.37 15.04 7.60
CA PRO A 123 9.95 14.59 6.32
C PRO A 123 9.21 15.06 5.07
N ASN A 124 7.96 15.50 5.20
CA ASN A 124 7.14 16.07 4.13
C ASN A 124 7.22 17.61 4.10
N GLY A 125 8.19 18.20 4.83
CA GLY A 125 8.39 19.66 4.87
C GLY A 125 7.29 20.42 5.62
N THR A 126 6.57 19.77 6.53
CA THR A 126 5.47 20.41 7.26
C THR A 126 5.33 19.94 8.70
N SER A 127 4.91 20.83 9.58
CA SER A 127 4.46 20.52 10.95
C SER A 127 2.94 20.29 11.04
N ARG A 128 2.20 20.46 9.93
CA ARG A 128 0.75 20.30 9.89
C ARG A 128 0.38 18.82 9.79
N VAL A 129 0.05 18.21 10.92
CA VAL A 129 -0.25 16.78 11.00
C VAL A 129 -1.56 16.41 10.30
N LEU A 130 -2.64 17.15 10.56
CA LEU A 130 -3.98 16.81 10.08
C LEU A 130 -4.11 16.70 8.55
N PRO A 131 -3.54 17.61 7.73
CA PRO A 131 -3.54 17.45 6.28
C PRO A 131 -2.83 16.19 5.79
N ILE A 132 -1.66 15.86 6.35
CA ILE A 132 -0.92 14.63 5.98
C ILE A 132 -1.70 13.39 6.40
N ALA A 133 -2.29 13.40 7.59
CA ALA A 133 -3.16 12.33 8.07
C ALA A 133 -4.34 12.07 7.10
N ARG A 134 -4.96 13.14 6.57
CA ARG A 134 -6.04 13.03 5.56
C ARG A 134 -5.54 12.43 4.25
N VAL A 135 -4.34 12.75 3.79
CA VAL A 135 -3.75 12.14 2.59
C VAL A 135 -3.56 10.64 2.78
N TRP A 136 -2.98 10.23 3.91
CA TRP A 136 -2.74 8.80 4.20
C TRP A 136 -4.04 8.03 4.45
N ALA A 137 -5.00 8.62 5.15
CA ALA A 137 -6.34 8.06 5.30
C ALA A 137 -7.08 7.96 3.96
N GLY A 138 -6.91 8.93 3.06
CA GLY A 138 -7.45 8.88 1.71
C GLY A 138 -6.87 7.72 0.88
N ARG A 139 -5.56 7.47 0.99
CA ARG A 139 -4.91 6.30 0.38
C ARG A 139 -5.46 5.00 0.94
N LEU A 140 -5.55 4.89 2.26
CA LEU A 140 -6.13 3.71 2.92
C LEU A 140 -7.58 3.48 2.47
N LYS A 141 -8.40 4.53 2.45
CA LYS A 141 -9.79 4.45 1.97
C LYS A 141 -9.85 3.93 0.54
N SER A 142 -9.04 4.49 -0.37
CA SER A 142 -8.98 4.04 -1.77
C SER A 142 -8.63 2.55 -1.89
N VAL A 143 -7.62 2.09 -1.14
CA VAL A 143 -7.22 0.69 -1.10
C VAL A 143 -8.34 -0.21 -0.55
N LEU A 144 -9.01 0.22 0.52
CA LEU A 144 -10.11 -0.53 1.13
C LEU A 144 -11.42 -0.43 0.35
N THR A 145 -11.53 0.43 -0.66
CA THR A 145 -12.65 0.40 -1.61
C THR A 145 -12.43 -0.57 -2.78
N ASN A 146 -11.21 -1.11 -2.95
CA ASN A 146 -10.94 -2.10 -3.98
C ASN A 146 -11.53 -3.47 -3.59
N PRO A 147 -12.49 -4.03 -4.37
CA PRO A 147 -13.12 -5.31 -4.05
C PRO A 147 -12.14 -6.47 -3.93
N THR A 148 -11.07 -6.47 -4.73
CA THR A 148 -10.04 -7.52 -4.70
C THR A 148 -9.26 -7.47 -3.38
N VAL A 149 -8.91 -6.26 -2.91
CA VAL A 149 -8.22 -6.10 -1.63
C VAL A 149 -9.13 -6.49 -0.47
N LEU A 150 -10.38 -6.00 -0.45
CA LEU A 150 -11.34 -6.40 0.59
C LEU A 150 -11.56 -7.91 0.60
N LYS A 151 -11.74 -8.53 -0.57
CA LYS A 151 -11.88 -9.98 -0.65
C LYS A 151 -10.66 -10.69 -0.08
N GLY A 152 -9.45 -10.26 -0.44
CA GLY A 152 -8.21 -10.81 0.11
C GLY A 152 -8.10 -10.71 1.63
N LEU A 153 -8.61 -9.63 2.23
CA LEU A 153 -8.61 -9.44 3.68
C LEU A 153 -9.65 -10.30 4.41
N PHE A 154 -10.83 -10.48 3.82
CA PHE A 154 -11.97 -11.10 4.51
C PHE A 154 -12.26 -12.55 4.12
N VAL A 155 -11.69 -13.06 3.02
CA VAL A 155 -11.98 -14.41 2.48
C VAL A 155 -11.74 -15.52 3.50
N PHE A 156 -10.75 -15.35 4.38
CA PHE A 156 -10.40 -16.30 5.44
C PHE A 156 -10.62 -15.74 6.86
N SER A 157 -11.17 -14.53 6.98
CA SER A 157 -11.37 -13.89 8.28
C SER A 157 -12.39 -14.67 9.12
N GLY A 158 -11.97 -15.07 10.32
CA GLY A 158 -12.76 -15.89 11.24
C GLY A 158 -12.79 -17.39 10.92
N LEU A 159 -12.00 -17.84 9.95
CA LEU A 159 -11.81 -19.25 9.65
C LEU A 159 -10.43 -19.69 10.15
N PRO A 160 -10.30 -20.87 10.78
CA PRO A 160 -9.02 -21.41 11.23
C PRO A 160 -8.17 -21.89 10.05
N GLU A 161 -6.87 -22.04 10.24
CA GLU A 161 -6.00 -22.66 9.23
C GLU A 161 -6.09 -24.19 9.26
N ARG A 162 -6.36 -24.73 10.44
CA ARG A 162 -6.41 -26.16 10.75
C ARG A 162 -7.67 -26.45 11.56
N ILE A 163 -8.31 -27.57 11.27
CA ILE A 163 -9.47 -28.05 12.04
C ILE A 163 -9.28 -29.52 12.37
N ALA A 164 -9.82 -29.93 13.50
CA ALA A 164 -9.97 -31.34 13.87
C ALA A 164 -11.43 -31.76 13.71
N TYR A 165 -11.67 -32.85 12.98
CA TYR A 165 -12.98 -33.45 12.79
C TYR A 165 -12.85 -34.98 12.70
N ASN A 166 -13.66 -35.71 13.45
CA ASN A 166 -13.64 -37.18 13.49
C ASN A 166 -12.23 -37.79 13.66
N SER A 167 -11.45 -37.23 14.59
CA SER A 167 -10.05 -37.63 14.87
C SER A 167 -9.08 -37.46 13.70
N ALA A 168 -9.47 -36.72 12.65
CA ALA A 168 -8.60 -36.35 11.54
C ALA A 168 -8.36 -34.83 11.54
N GLU A 169 -7.16 -34.45 11.12
CA GLU A 169 -6.80 -33.06 10.91
C GLU A 169 -7.04 -32.69 9.44
N TYR A 170 -7.63 -31.51 9.23
CA TYR A 170 -7.82 -30.94 7.91
C TYR A 170 -7.18 -29.55 7.84
N VAL A 171 -6.56 -29.26 6.71
CA VAL A 171 -5.87 -27.99 6.46
C VAL A 171 -6.63 -27.17 5.42
N ARG A 172 -6.78 -25.89 5.72
CA ARG A 172 -7.45 -24.93 4.86
C ARG A 172 -6.75 -24.83 3.50
N GLY A 173 -7.50 -25.02 2.43
CA GLY A 173 -7.04 -24.82 1.07
C GLY A 173 -6.95 -23.34 0.69
N PRO A 174 -6.21 -23.02 -0.38
CA PRO A 174 -5.84 -21.65 -0.72
C PRO A 174 -6.93 -20.86 -1.46
N ALA A 175 -7.97 -21.52 -1.98
CA ALA A 175 -8.98 -20.89 -2.83
C ALA A 175 -10.40 -21.27 -2.41
N PRO A 176 -11.30 -20.30 -2.14
CA PRO A 176 -12.71 -20.57 -1.95
C PRO A 176 -13.38 -21.01 -3.26
N VAL A 177 -14.48 -21.75 -3.14
CA VAL A 177 -15.30 -22.21 -4.26
C VAL A 177 -16.71 -21.66 -4.12
N ARG A 178 -17.33 -21.27 -5.22
CA ARG A 178 -18.72 -20.78 -5.22
C ARG A 178 -19.70 -21.93 -5.02
N ASP A 179 -20.84 -21.63 -4.39
CA ASP A 179 -21.97 -22.54 -4.40
C ASP A 179 -22.58 -22.61 -5.79
N VAL A 180 -22.73 -23.83 -6.29
CA VAL A 180 -23.51 -24.13 -7.50
C VAL A 180 -24.65 -25.08 -7.17
N GLY A 181 -25.11 -25.10 -5.91
CA GLY A 181 -26.17 -25.98 -5.41
C GLY A 181 -25.67 -27.39 -5.05
N ARG A 182 -24.36 -27.56 -4.84
CA ARG A 182 -23.74 -28.87 -4.58
C ARG A 182 -23.34 -29.09 -3.13
N PHE A 183 -23.28 -28.04 -2.32
CA PHE A 183 -22.82 -28.18 -0.95
C PHE A 183 -24.00 -28.35 0.00
N THR A 184 -23.89 -29.32 0.91
CA THR A 184 -24.91 -29.60 1.92
C THR A 184 -24.28 -29.77 3.30
N THR A 185 -25.10 -29.69 4.34
CA THR A 185 -24.71 -29.84 5.75
C THR A 185 -25.83 -30.54 6.54
N ASP A 186 -25.47 -31.38 7.51
CA ASP A 186 -26.36 -31.95 8.53
C ASP A 186 -26.30 -31.18 9.86
N GLY A 187 -25.56 -30.06 9.90
CA GLY A 187 -25.28 -29.32 11.12
C GLY A 187 -24.06 -29.80 11.89
N SER A 188 -23.31 -30.79 11.38
CA SER A 188 -22.03 -31.22 11.95
C SER A 188 -21.06 -30.05 12.12
N ARG A 189 -20.29 -30.12 13.21
CA ARG A 189 -19.37 -29.06 13.62
C ARG A 189 -17.97 -29.60 13.85
N THR A 190 -16.99 -28.72 13.67
CA THR A 190 -15.61 -28.99 14.07
C THR A 190 -15.50 -29.22 15.58
N THR A 191 -14.42 -29.86 16.00
CA THR A 191 -13.97 -29.78 17.40
C THR A 191 -13.77 -28.31 17.78
N PRO A 192 -14.13 -27.89 19.01
CA PRO A 192 -13.86 -26.54 19.49
C PRO A 192 -12.37 -26.20 19.41
N ASP A 193 -12.03 -24.99 18.97
CA ASP A 193 -10.68 -24.46 19.07
C ASP A 193 -10.34 -24.08 20.54
N PRO A 194 -9.10 -23.63 20.84
CA PRO A 194 -8.73 -23.20 22.20
C PRO A 194 -9.59 -22.04 22.76
N GLU A 195 -10.29 -21.28 21.91
CA GLU A 195 -11.21 -20.22 22.29
C GLU A 195 -12.67 -20.71 22.40
N GLY A 196 -12.92 -22.02 22.21
CA GLY A 196 -14.24 -22.64 22.25
C GLY A 196 -15.09 -22.44 20.99
N LYS A 197 -14.53 -21.91 19.91
CA LYS A 197 -15.24 -21.69 18.64
C LYS A 197 -15.39 -23.00 17.87
N THR A 198 -16.58 -23.19 17.29
CA THR A 198 -16.89 -24.31 16.41
C THR A 198 -17.46 -23.81 15.11
N TRP A 199 -17.18 -24.49 14.00
CA TRP A 199 -17.68 -24.11 12.68
C TRP A 199 -18.55 -25.21 12.08
N VAL A 200 -19.59 -24.80 11.36
CA VAL A 200 -20.46 -25.72 10.61
C VAL A 200 -19.74 -26.22 9.39
N LEU A 201 -19.79 -27.54 9.18
CA LEU A 201 -19.15 -28.23 8.09
C LEU A 201 -20.14 -28.49 6.96
N PHE A 202 -19.63 -28.39 5.74
CA PHE A 202 -20.32 -28.70 4.51
C PHE A 202 -19.52 -29.74 3.73
N TRP A 203 -20.19 -30.50 2.89
CA TRP A 203 -19.57 -31.46 1.97
C TRP A 203 -20.26 -31.42 0.61
N ASP A 204 -19.61 -32.00 -0.39
CA ASP A 204 -20.15 -32.08 -1.74
C ASP A 204 -21.23 -33.18 -1.81
N SER A 205 -22.48 -32.84 -2.05
CA SER A 205 -23.61 -33.78 -2.08
C SER A 205 -23.50 -34.81 -3.21
N GLN A 206 -22.63 -34.57 -4.19
CA GLN A 206 -22.40 -35.48 -5.31
C GLN A 206 -21.39 -36.59 -5.00
N LEU A 207 -20.69 -36.50 -3.86
CA LEU A 207 -19.64 -37.46 -3.48
C LEU A 207 -20.07 -38.32 -2.28
N PRO A 208 -19.74 -39.63 -2.27
CA PRO A 208 -20.01 -40.49 -1.13
C PRO A 208 -19.23 -40.05 0.11
N LEU A 209 -19.80 -40.27 1.29
CA LEU A 209 -19.11 -40.10 2.56
C LEU A 209 -18.31 -41.36 2.92
N PRO A 210 -17.18 -41.26 3.64
CA PRO A 210 -16.53 -40.02 4.09
C PRO A 210 -15.73 -39.34 2.96
N GLN A 211 -15.75 -38.00 2.95
CA GLN A 211 -15.02 -37.21 1.95
C GLN A 211 -13.63 -36.78 2.47
N PRO A 212 -12.61 -36.75 1.60
CA PRO A 212 -11.27 -36.26 1.96
C PRO A 212 -11.22 -34.74 2.13
N THR A 213 -12.23 -34.03 1.61
CA THR A 213 -12.34 -32.57 1.67
C THR A 213 -13.66 -32.20 2.33
N LEU A 214 -13.57 -31.33 3.32
CA LEU A 214 -14.71 -30.68 3.96
C LEU A 214 -14.71 -29.20 3.58
N TYR A 215 -15.82 -28.53 3.79
CA TYR A 215 -15.98 -27.13 3.42
C TYR A 215 -16.54 -26.33 4.58
N MET A 216 -16.10 -25.08 4.69
CA MET A 216 -16.66 -24.11 5.63
C MET A 216 -17.08 -22.86 4.87
N LEU A 217 -18.20 -22.28 5.26
CA LEU A 217 -18.72 -21.07 4.61
C LEU A 217 -17.99 -19.83 5.13
N ASN A 218 -17.42 -19.04 4.23
CA ASN A 218 -16.81 -17.76 4.57
C ASN A 218 -17.85 -16.62 4.61
N ARG A 219 -17.39 -15.41 4.97
CA ARG A 219 -18.23 -14.20 5.06
C ARG A 219 -18.80 -13.73 3.70
N TYR A 220 -18.24 -14.18 2.59
CA TYR A 220 -18.75 -13.94 1.24
C TYR A 220 -19.72 -15.02 0.75
N ARG A 221 -20.13 -15.96 1.62
CA ARG A 221 -20.95 -17.11 1.25
C ARG A 221 -20.29 -17.99 0.18
N GLU A 222 -18.97 -18.10 0.24
CA GLU A 222 -18.17 -19.03 -0.56
C GLU A 222 -17.65 -20.16 0.34
N TYR A 223 -17.49 -21.35 -0.24
CA TYR A 223 -17.05 -22.54 0.47
C TYR A 223 -15.53 -22.66 0.43
N VAL A 224 -14.90 -22.56 1.59
CA VAL A 224 -13.46 -22.74 1.75
C VAL A 224 -13.18 -24.21 1.98
N PRO A 225 -12.37 -24.87 1.13
CA PRO A 225 -12.04 -26.28 1.29
C PRO A 225 -11.06 -26.49 2.45
N TYR A 226 -11.20 -27.63 3.11
CA TYR A 226 -10.30 -28.16 4.13
C TYR A 226 -9.98 -29.59 3.74
N THR A 227 -8.73 -29.87 3.40
CA THR A 227 -8.31 -31.18 2.91
C THR A 227 -7.61 -31.94 4.02
N ARG A 228 -7.93 -33.23 4.16
CA ARG A 228 -7.29 -34.12 5.12
C ARG A 228 -5.78 -34.22 4.88
N GLN A 229 -4.98 -34.12 5.95
CA GLN A 229 -3.55 -34.44 5.93
C GLN A 229 -3.28 -35.91 6.29
#